data_AF-A0A969YAX7-F1
#
_entry.id   AF-A0A969YAX7-F1
#
_cell.length_a   1.000
_cell.length_b   1.000
_cell.length_c   1.000
_cell.angle_alpha   90.00
_cell.angle_beta   90.00
_cell.angle_gamma   90.00
#
_symmetry.space_group_name_H-M   'P 1'
#
loop_
_entity.id
_entity.type
_entity.pdbx_description
1 polymer ?
#
loop_
_entity_poly.entity_id
_entity_poly.type
_entity_poly.pdbx_seq_one_letter_code
_entity_poly.pdbx_strand_id
1 'polypeptide(L)'
;MTNRIDPVYGRDRVVMDGQFENPYQVTTEYVFDPETGRLSEARTWHSSGAGTSVTNSVSYQYLANSDLVEKITAKSNGSTVMTSSKIWDCGYRLRLTGTGLGSSGPALWSFEYEYDNVDRRTRAKLADSLAWNYQYDDRNQVVSGKRVWWDTTPVVGRHRPSILTLKSRYVLLRRCATHYFACHGR
;
A
#
# COMPACT_ATOMS: atom_id res chain seq x y z
N MET A 1 -17.87 -12.78 -26.30
CA MET A 1 -17.49 -11.51 -25.63
C MET A 1 -18.06 -10.36 -26.44
N THR A 2 -18.82 -9.49 -25.78
CA THR A 2 -19.51 -8.35 -26.40
C THR A 2 -19.09 -7.07 -25.69
N ASN A 3 -18.64 -6.06 -26.44
CA ASN A 3 -18.35 -4.73 -25.91
C ASN A 3 -19.45 -3.76 -26.35
N ARG A 4 -19.91 -2.90 -25.43
CA ARG A 4 -20.66 -1.69 -25.75
C ARG A 4 -19.71 -0.50 -25.62
N ILE A 5 -19.76 0.38 -26.62
CA ILE A 5 -18.98 1.61 -26.66
C ILE A 5 -19.98 2.76 -26.70
N ASP A 6 -19.94 3.60 -25.68
CA ASP A 6 -20.59 4.90 -25.64
C ASP A 6 -19.79 5.92 -26.47
N PRO A 7 -20.46 6.76 -27.29
CA PRO A 7 -19.76 7.72 -28.16
C PRO A 7 -19.01 8.81 -27.41
N VAL A 8 -19.36 9.08 -26.14
CA VAL A 8 -18.74 10.13 -25.31
C VAL A 8 -17.71 9.53 -24.37
N TYR A 9 -18.07 8.46 -23.66
CA TYR A 9 -17.25 7.89 -22.58
C TYR A 9 -16.39 6.70 -23.01
N GLY A 10 -16.53 6.25 -24.25
CA GLY A 10 -15.83 5.07 -24.75
C GLY A 10 -16.45 3.79 -24.20
N ARG A 11 -15.63 2.80 -23.81
CA ARG A 11 -16.16 1.50 -23.38
C ARG A 11 -16.90 1.62 -22.05
N ASP A 12 -18.21 1.39 -22.07
CA ASP A 12 -19.07 1.50 -20.89
C ASP A 12 -19.64 0.16 -20.42
N ARG A 13 -19.56 -0.89 -21.24
CA ARG A 13 -19.95 -2.25 -20.84
C ARG A 13 -19.18 -3.34 -21.57
N VAL A 14 -18.87 -4.40 -20.84
CA VAL A 14 -18.27 -5.65 -21.34
C VAL A 14 -19.07 -6.83 -20.85
N VAL A 15 -19.42 -7.74 -21.74
CA VAL A 15 -20.05 -9.03 -21.42
C VAL A 15 -19.15 -10.16 -21.89
N MET A 16 -18.86 -11.09 -21.00
CA MET A 16 -18.17 -12.34 -21.31
C MET A 16 -19.08 -13.53 -21.01
N ASP A 17 -19.30 -14.36 -22.02
CA ASP A 17 -20.05 -15.61 -21.87
C ASP A 17 -19.10 -16.73 -21.44
N GLY A 18 -19.45 -17.42 -20.36
CA GLY A 18 -18.82 -18.67 -19.93
C GLY A 18 -19.28 -19.83 -20.82
N GLN A 19 -18.36 -20.76 -21.10
CA GLN A 19 -18.54 -21.82 -22.10
C GLN A 19 -18.94 -23.21 -21.52
N PHE A 20 -19.32 -23.30 -20.25
CA PHE A 20 -19.65 -24.59 -19.62
C PHE A 20 -21.16 -24.80 -19.44
N GLU A 21 -21.55 -26.03 -19.06
CA GLU A 21 -22.91 -26.63 -19.07
C GLU A 21 -24.05 -25.79 -18.48
N ASN A 22 -23.74 -24.70 -17.76
CA ASN A 22 -24.67 -23.62 -17.45
C ASN A 22 -24.18 -22.31 -18.09
N PRO A 23 -24.90 -21.74 -19.08
CA PRO A 23 -24.52 -20.46 -19.66
C PRO A 23 -24.54 -19.41 -18.56
N TYR A 24 -23.38 -18.80 -18.37
CA TYR A 24 -23.14 -17.82 -17.34
C TYR A 24 -22.51 -16.60 -18.01
N GLN A 25 -23.03 -15.42 -17.72
CA GLN A 25 -22.46 -14.18 -18.25
C GLN A 25 -21.83 -13.41 -17.11
N VAL A 26 -20.57 -12.99 -17.30
CA VAL A 26 -19.98 -11.92 -16.49
C VAL A 26 -20.21 -10.62 -17.22
N THR A 27 -20.87 -9.68 -16.56
CA THR A 27 -21.03 -8.32 -17.09
C THR A 27 -20.27 -7.36 -16.20
N THR A 28 -19.45 -6.51 -16.82
CA THR A 28 -18.86 -5.33 -16.18
C THR A 28 -19.43 -4.09 -16.84
N GLU A 29 -19.96 -3.17 -16.04
CA GLU A 29 -20.37 -1.83 -16.47
C GLU A 29 -19.48 -0.77 -15.82
N TYR A 30 -19.16 0.24 -16.61
CA TYR A 30 -18.45 1.45 -16.21
C TYR A 30 -19.45 2.59 -16.24
N VAL A 31 -19.71 3.17 -15.07
CA VAL A 31 -20.60 4.30 -14.87
C VAL A 31 -19.75 5.55 -14.84
N PHE A 32 -20.14 6.55 -15.62
CA PHE A 32 -19.47 7.83 -15.67
C PHE A 32 -20.37 8.91 -15.07
N ASP A 33 -19.76 9.89 -14.44
CA ASP A 33 -20.41 11.13 -14.02
C ASP A 33 -20.80 11.93 -15.27
N PRO A 34 -22.09 12.32 -15.44
CA PRO A 34 -22.55 12.95 -16.67
C PRO A 34 -22.03 14.38 -16.86
N GLU A 35 -21.65 15.07 -15.78
CA GLU A 35 -21.18 16.46 -15.83
C GLU A 35 -19.70 16.53 -16.14
N THR A 36 -18.91 15.62 -15.57
CA THR A 36 -17.44 15.64 -15.65
C THR A 36 -16.86 14.58 -16.57
N GLY A 37 -17.64 13.56 -16.94
CA GLY A 37 -17.19 12.39 -17.71
C GLY A 37 -16.24 11.46 -16.95
N ARG A 38 -16.06 11.66 -15.64
CA ARG A 38 -15.18 10.84 -14.81
C ARG A 38 -15.82 9.51 -14.47
N LEU A 39 -15.02 8.45 -14.36
CA LEU A 39 -15.51 7.14 -13.92
C LEU A 39 -15.98 7.23 -12.46
N SER A 40 -17.27 7.02 -12.21
CA SER A 40 -17.86 7.09 -10.87
C SER A 40 -17.97 5.71 -10.22
N GLU A 41 -18.28 4.67 -10.99
CA GLU A 41 -18.38 3.29 -10.50
C GLU A 41 -18.02 2.29 -11.59
N ALA A 42 -17.29 1.25 -11.24
CA ALA A 42 -17.20 0.02 -12.03
C ALA A 42 -17.90 -1.10 -11.27
N ARG A 43 -18.90 -1.74 -11.86
CA ARG A 43 -19.64 -2.85 -11.25
C ARG A 43 -19.55 -4.09 -12.12
N THR A 44 -19.28 -5.21 -11.47
CA THR A 44 -19.26 -6.53 -12.09
C THR A 44 -20.23 -7.43 -11.36
N TRP A 45 -21.11 -8.06 -12.13
CA TRP A 45 -21.99 -9.10 -11.64
C TRP A 45 -21.97 -10.24 -12.61
N HIS A 46 -22.61 -11.32 -12.20
CA HIS A 46 -22.85 -12.41 -13.07
C HIS A 46 -24.30 -12.84 -13.10
N SER A 47 -24.73 -13.31 -14.26
CA SER A 47 -26.06 -13.86 -14.44
C SER A 47 -25.94 -15.29 -14.93
N SER A 48 -26.60 -16.20 -14.25
CA SER A 48 -26.87 -17.55 -14.75
C SER A 48 -28.37 -17.69 -15.00
N GLY A 49 -28.79 -18.79 -15.63
CA GLY A 49 -30.22 -19.12 -15.78
C GLY A 49 -30.99 -19.21 -14.45
N ALA A 50 -30.29 -19.25 -13.30
CA ALA A 50 -30.87 -19.27 -11.95
C ALA A 50 -31.00 -17.87 -11.30
N GLY A 51 -30.53 -16.79 -11.95
CA GLY A 51 -30.64 -15.40 -11.45
C GLY A 51 -29.35 -14.59 -11.56
N THR A 52 -29.42 -13.33 -11.12
CA THR A 52 -28.24 -12.46 -10.97
C THR A 52 -27.59 -12.75 -9.63
N SER A 53 -26.29 -13.05 -9.67
CA SER A 53 -25.49 -13.37 -8.50
C SER A 53 -24.27 -12.45 -8.40
N VAL A 54 -23.65 -12.51 -7.21
CA VAL A 54 -22.64 -11.63 -6.61
C VAL A 54 -22.28 -10.38 -7.40
N THR A 55 -22.67 -9.23 -6.86
CA THR A 55 -22.26 -7.93 -7.40
C THR A 55 -21.05 -7.42 -6.63
N ASN A 56 -19.93 -7.25 -7.32
CA ASN A 56 -18.78 -6.52 -6.83
C ASN A 56 -18.77 -5.15 -7.48
N SER A 57 -18.55 -4.09 -6.72
CA SER A 57 -18.40 -2.75 -7.29
C SER A 57 -17.24 -1.98 -6.69
N VAL A 58 -16.70 -1.05 -7.46
CA VAL A 58 -15.66 -0.11 -7.05
C VAL A 58 -16.14 1.27 -7.41
N SER A 59 -16.37 2.11 -6.40
CA SER A 59 -16.75 3.51 -6.60
C SER A 59 -15.55 4.43 -6.40
N TYR A 60 -15.49 5.49 -7.21
CA TYR A 60 -14.43 6.49 -7.20
C TYR A 60 -14.99 7.83 -6.75
N GLN A 61 -14.34 8.45 -5.78
CA GLN A 61 -14.62 9.81 -5.35
C GLN A 61 -13.40 10.67 -5.64
N TYR A 62 -13.64 11.85 -6.17
CA TYR A 62 -12.62 12.78 -6.60
C TYR A 62 -12.55 13.97 -5.64
N LEU A 63 -11.35 14.52 -5.50
CA LEU A 63 -11.13 15.76 -4.78
C LEU A 63 -11.94 16.87 -5.43
N ALA A 64 -12.58 17.71 -4.61
CA ALA A 64 -13.42 18.80 -5.09
C ALA A 64 -12.67 19.69 -6.10
N ASN A 65 -13.33 20.02 -7.21
CA ASN A 65 -12.77 20.85 -8.29
C ASN A 65 -11.45 20.33 -8.89
N SER A 66 -11.18 19.01 -8.83
CA SER A 66 -9.93 18.41 -9.30
C SER A 66 -10.16 17.02 -9.89
N ASP A 67 -9.36 16.62 -10.89
CA ASP A 67 -9.39 15.27 -11.50
C ASP A 67 -8.69 14.20 -10.64
N LEU A 68 -8.21 14.58 -9.45
CA LEU A 68 -7.51 13.67 -8.56
C LEU A 68 -8.49 12.80 -7.78
N VAL A 69 -8.30 11.49 -7.83
CA VAL A 69 -9.06 10.54 -7.00
C VAL A 69 -8.67 10.71 -5.53
N GLU A 70 -9.65 10.93 -4.67
CA GLU A 70 -9.50 11.04 -3.22
C GLU A 70 -9.82 9.71 -2.53
N LYS A 71 -10.86 9.00 -2.97
CA LYS A 71 -11.33 7.77 -2.33
C LYS A 71 -11.74 6.72 -3.35
N ILE A 72 -11.40 5.48 -3.06
CA ILE A 72 -11.85 4.30 -3.81
C ILE A 72 -12.50 3.35 -2.81
N THR A 73 -13.75 2.96 -3.05
CA THR A 73 -14.49 2.06 -2.16
C THR A 73 -14.90 0.82 -2.93
N ALA A 74 -14.36 -0.33 -2.53
CA ALA A 74 -14.73 -1.62 -3.08
C ALA A 74 -15.81 -2.28 -2.20
N LYS A 75 -16.86 -2.78 -2.86
CA LYS A 75 -17.99 -3.46 -2.25
C LYS A 75 -18.14 -4.86 -2.81
N SER A 76 -18.59 -5.78 -1.97
CA SER A 76 -19.07 -7.09 -2.37
C SER A 76 -20.49 -7.27 -1.82
N ASN A 77 -21.45 -7.53 -2.70
CA ASN A 77 -22.88 -7.65 -2.37
C ASN A 77 -23.39 -6.45 -1.57
N GLY A 78 -23.03 -5.24 -2.00
CA GLY A 78 -23.39 -3.98 -1.33
C GLY A 78 -22.58 -3.66 -0.07
N SER A 79 -21.90 -4.64 0.53
CA SER A 79 -21.08 -4.43 1.73
C SER A 79 -19.70 -3.91 1.38
N THR A 80 -19.25 -2.83 2.04
CA THR A 80 -17.89 -2.31 1.84
C THR A 80 -16.87 -3.29 2.40
N VAL A 81 -15.96 -3.75 1.56
CA VAL A 81 -14.90 -4.70 1.94
C VAL A 81 -13.53 -4.03 2.01
N MET A 82 -13.34 -2.94 1.27
CA MET A 82 -12.07 -2.23 1.22
C MET A 82 -12.28 -0.76 0.88
N THR A 83 -11.55 0.12 1.57
CA THR A 83 -11.50 1.54 1.26
C THR A 83 -10.05 1.96 1.08
N SER A 84 -9.76 2.63 -0.04
CA SER A 84 -8.47 3.29 -0.26
C SER A 84 -8.67 4.80 -0.27
N SER A 85 -7.82 5.52 0.45
CA SER A 85 -7.85 6.98 0.54
C SER A 85 -6.53 7.58 0.07
N LYS A 86 -6.60 8.77 -0.51
CA LYS A 86 -5.47 9.54 -1.02
C LYS A 86 -5.57 10.97 -0.50
N ILE A 87 -4.43 11.51 -0.04
CA ILE A 87 -4.28 12.91 0.33
C ILE A 87 -3.26 13.53 -0.61
N TRP A 88 -3.64 14.67 -1.18
CA TRP A 88 -2.86 15.39 -2.16
C TRP A 88 -2.40 16.73 -1.61
N ASP A 89 -1.19 17.13 -2.01
CA ASP A 89 -0.62 18.44 -1.74
C ASP A 89 -0.37 19.17 -3.07
N CYS A 90 -0.38 20.50 -3.02
CA CYS A 90 -0.06 21.38 -4.16
C CYS A 90 -0.88 21.10 -5.44
N GLY A 91 -2.05 20.46 -5.32
CA GLY A 91 -2.95 20.18 -6.43
C GLY A 91 -2.53 19.04 -7.38
N TYR A 92 -1.43 18.31 -7.09
CA TYR A 92 -1.00 17.17 -7.92
C TYR A 92 -0.07 16.16 -7.22
N ARG A 93 0.54 16.50 -6.07
CA ARG A 93 1.50 15.62 -5.40
C ARG A 93 0.79 14.70 -4.42
N LEU A 94 0.94 13.39 -4.58
CA LEU A 94 0.38 12.43 -3.63
C LEU A 94 1.21 12.48 -2.33
N ARG A 95 0.63 12.97 -1.23
CA ARG A 95 1.27 12.99 0.09
C ARG A 95 0.99 11.71 0.87
N LEU A 96 -0.24 11.21 0.86
CA LEU A 96 -0.60 9.99 1.58
C LEU A 96 -1.48 9.11 0.71
N THR A 97 -1.25 7.81 0.76
CA THR A 97 -2.19 6.81 0.25
C THR A 97 -2.26 5.67 1.23
N GLY A 98 -3.44 5.13 1.45
CA GLY A 98 -3.61 3.98 2.32
C GLY A 98 -4.87 3.23 2.02
N THR A 99 -4.88 1.95 2.36
CA THR A 99 -6.02 1.06 2.16
C THR A 99 -6.31 0.34 3.46
N GLY A 100 -7.57 0.34 3.87
CA GLY A 100 -8.07 -0.39 5.03
C GLY A 100 -9.20 -1.35 4.67
N LEU A 101 -9.48 -2.28 5.59
CA LEU A 101 -10.64 -3.17 5.49
C LEU A 101 -11.93 -2.42 5.80
N GLY A 102 -12.99 -2.68 5.03
CA GLY A 102 -14.28 -2.04 5.23
C GLY A 102 -14.23 -0.52 5.12
N SER A 103 -15.11 0.17 5.85
CA SER A 103 -15.22 1.64 5.87
C SER A 103 -14.32 2.31 6.92
N SER A 104 -13.97 1.61 7.99
CA SER A 104 -13.22 2.14 9.14
C SER A 104 -12.28 1.12 9.80
N GLY A 105 -11.92 0.05 9.07
CA GLY A 105 -11.01 -0.97 9.59
C GLY A 105 -9.55 -0.50 9.60
N PRO A 106 -8.65 -1.30 10.21
CA PRO A 106 -7.23 -0.98 10.27
C PRO A 106 -6.63 -0.84 8.87
N ALA A 107 -5.64 0.04 8.73
CA ALA A 107 -4.87 0.15 7.50
C ALA A 107 -4.12 -1.17 7.24
N LEU A 108 -4.39 -1.78 6.09
CA LEU A 108 -3.65 -2.95 5.58
C LEU A 108 -2.27 -2.53 5.07
N TRP A 109 -2.22 -1.38 4.41
CA TRP A 109 -0.99 -0.74 3.98
C TRP A 109 -1.22 0.75 3.84
N SER A 110 -0.14 1.51 3.97
CA SER A 110 -0.11 2.94 3.73
C SER A 110 1.28 3.36 3.31
N PHE A 111 1.32 4.44 2.53
CA PHE A 111 2.52 5.21 2.28
C PHE A 111 2.27 6.67 2.58
N GLU A 112 3.17 7.28 3.34
CA GLU A 112 3.26 8.73 3.50
C GLU A 112 4.56 9.19 2.82
N TYR A 113 4.43 10.14 1.90
CA TYR A 113 5.51 10.63 1.05
C TYR A 113 5.95 12.02 1.49
N GLU A 114 7.27 12.21 1.56
CA GLU A 114 7.90 13.52 1.74
C GLU A 114 8.62 13.90 0.44
N TYR A 115 8.61 15.19 0.12
CA TYR A 115 9.16 15.75 -1.10
C TYR A 115 10.14 16.86 -0.78
N ASP A 116 11.12 17.08 -1.65
CA ASP A 116 11.98 18.26 -1.59
C ASP A 116 11.36 19.48 -2.30
N ASN A 117 12.11 20.59 -2.32
CA ASN A 117 11.69 21.86 -2.91
C ASN A 117 11.59 21.84 -4.45
N VAL A 118 12.01 20.76 -5.10
CA VAL A 118 11.93 20.57 -6.56
C VAL A 118 11.04 19.36 -6.90
N ASP A 119 10.12 19.02 -6.00
CA ASP A 119 9.07 18.02 -6.17
C ASP A 119 9.55 16.58 -6.37
N ARG A 120 10.76 16.26 -5.88
CA ARG A 120 11.28 14.88 -5.87
C ARG A 120 10.97 14.21 -4.54
N ARG A 121 10.52 12.96 -4.59
CA ARG A 121 10.19 12.18 -3.38
C ARG A 121 11.45 11.82 -2.62
N THR A 122 11.67 12.41 -1.45
CA THR A 122 12.84 12.12 -0.60
C THR A 122 12.57 11.02 0.42
N ARG A 123 11.30 10.76 0.76
CA ARG A 123 10.93 9.71 1.71
C ARG A 123 9.61 9.03 1.37
N ALA A 124 9.49 7.76 1.73
CA ALA A 124 8.23 7.03 1.79
C ALA A 124 8.16 6.25 3.12
N LYS A 125 7.33 6.68 4.07
CA LYS A 125 7.03 5.93 5.30
C LYS A 125 6.00 4.86 5.00
N LEU A 126 6.16 3.67 5.55
CA LEU A 126 5.30 2.51 5.37
C LEU A 126 4.44 2.28 6.63
N ALA A 127 3.37 1.51 6.49
CA ALA A 127 2.50 1.12 7.61
C ALA A 127 3.21 0.34 8.73
N ASP A 128 4.31 -0.35 8.43
CA ASP A 128 5.06 -1.20 9.36
C ASP A 128 6.16 -0.45 10.16
N SER A 129 6.05 0.89 10.24
CA SER A 129 7.04 1.76 10.89
C SER A 129 8.43 1.74 10.25
N LEU A 130 8.54 1.26 9.00
CA LEU A 130 9.73 1.40 8.18
C LEU A 130 9.58 2.60 7.23
N ALA A 131 10.69 3.03 6.64
CA ALA A 131 10.68 4.02 5.59
C ALA A 131 11.73 3.69 4.51
N TRP A 132 11.51 4.22 3.31
CA TRP A 132 12.54 4.38 2.29
C TRP A 132 12.99 5.83 2.26
N ASN A 133 14.31 6.05 2.32
CA ASN A 133 14.92 7.34 2.06
C ASN A 133 15.57 7.32 0.68
N TYR A 134 15.31 8.35 -0.11
CA TYR A 134 15.84 8.52 -1.46
C TYR A 134 16.82 9.69 -1.51
N GLN A 135 17.90 9.51 -2.27
CA GLN A 135 18.84 10.58 -2.60
C GLN A 135 18.93 10.74 -4.10
N TYR A 136 19.12 11.98 -4.53
CA TYR A 136 19.19 12.37 -5.92
C TYR A 136 20.52 13.05 -6.22
N ASP A 137 20.99 12.90 -7.46
CA ASP A 137 22.04 13.75 -8.00
C ASP A 137 21.50 15.06 -8.59
N ASP A 138 22.40 15.88 -9.12
CA ASP A 138 22.10 17.17 -9.74
C ASP A 138 21.34 17.03 -11.07
N ARG A 139 21.21 15.80 -11.60
CA ARG A 139 20.46 15.47 -12.82
C ARG A 139 19.07 14.92 -12.51
N ASN A 140 18.63 15.00 -11.25
CA ASN A 140 17.36 14.46 -10.77
C ASN A 140 17.25 12.93 -10.89
N GLN A 141 18.37 12.21 -10.90
CA GLN A 141 18.40 10.76 -10.91
C GLN A 141 18.50 10.23 -9.49
N VAL A 142 17.77 9.14 -9.17
CA VAL A 142 17.90 8.48 -7.87
C VAL A 142 19.27 7.79 -7.80
N VAL A 143 20.11 8.24 -6.87
CA VAL A 143 21.44 7.66 -6.63
C VAL A 143 21.50 6.79 -5.37
N SER A 144 20.48 6.85 -4.52
CA SER A 144 20.36 5.97 -3.36
C SER A 144 18.91 5.72 -2.97
N GLY A 145 18.61 4.49 -2.57
CA GLY A 145 17.37 4.09 -1.92
C GLY A 145 17.70 3.20 -0.72
N LYS A 146 17.49 3.69 0.50
CA LYS A 146 17.82 2.96 1.73
C LYS A 146 16.57 2.69 2.55
N ARG A 147 16.37 1.42 2.92
CA ARG A 147 15.34 1.03 3.90
C ARG A 147 15.85 1.34 5.31
N VAL A 148 15.07 2.11 6.04
CA VAL A 148 15.38 2.60 7.39
C VAL A 148 14.19 2.31 8.31
N TRP A 149 14.44 2.33 9.62
CA TRP A 149 13.38 2.45 10.61
C TRP A 149 12.81 3.88 10.61
N TRP A 150 11.67 4.08 11.28
CA TRP A 150 11.03 5.39 11.36
C TRP A 150 11.94 6.49 11.95
N ASP A 151 12.89 6.11 12.81
CA ASP A 151 13.92 6.96 13.42
C ASP A 151 15.12 7.25 12.51
N THR A 152 15.04 6.85 11.23
CA THR A 152 16.06 6.99 10.18
C THR A 152 17.29 6.10 10.30
N THR A 153 17.34 5.20 11.29
CA THR A 153 18.44 4.25 11.40
C THR A 153 18.38 3.19 10.29
N PRO A 154 19.50 2.83 9.64
CA PRO A 154 19.50 1.83 8.58
C PRO A 154 19.00 0.47 9.07
N VAL A 155 18.16 -0.19 8.26
CA VAL A 155 17.83 -1.60 8.51
C VAL A 155 19.07 -2.42 8.18
N VAL A 156 19.76 -2.90 9.23
CA VAL A 156 20.92 -3.76 9.06
C VAL A 156 20.46 -5.06 8.41
N GLY A 157 21.05 -5.42 7.28
CA GLY A 157 20.82 -6.71 6.65
C GLY A 157 21.08 -7.80 7.68
N ARG A 158 20.07 -8.64 7.94
CA ARG A 158 20.20 -9.78 8.85
C ARG A 158 21.10 -10.81 8.19
N HIS A 159 22.42 -10.59 8.20
CA HIS A 159 23.35 -11.68 7.99
C HIS A 159 23.05 -12.65 9.12
N ARG A 160 22.49 -13.82 8.82
CA ARG A 160 22.51 -14.94 9.77
C ARG A 160 23.99 -15.04 10.19
N PRO A 161 24.35 -14.92 11.48
CA PRO A 161 25.71 -15.23 11.87
C PRO A 161 25.92 -16.69 11.46
N SER A 162 26.82 -16.92 10.51
CA SER A 162 27.40 -18.25 10.35
C SER A 162 27.89 -18.65 11.73
N ILE A 163 27.65 -19.92 12.10
CA ILE A 163 27.91 -20.54 13.40
C ILE A 163 29.40 -20.59 13.82
N LEU A 164 30.21 -19.64 13.38
CA LEU A 164 31.65 -19.57 13.56
C LEU A 164 32.07 -18.20 14.11
N THR A 165 31.48 -17.79 15.24
CA THR A 165 32.14 -16.84 16.16
C THR A 165 31.77 -17.15 17.61
N LEU A 166 32.09 -18.37 18.04
CA LEU A 166 32.23 -18.74 19.45
C LEU A 166 33.67 -19.24 19.68
N LYS A 167 34.66 -18.39 19.39
CA LYS A 167 36.04 -18.57 19.85
C LYS A 167 36.66 -17.21 20.13
N SER A 168 36.31 -16.60 21.28
CA SER A 168 37.18 -15.66 21.99
C SER A 168 36.59 -15.23 23.35
N ARG A 169 36.26 -16.17 24.24
CA ARG A 169 36.07 -15.90 25.69
C ARG A 169 36.53 -17.05 26.59
N TYR A 170 37.52 -17.82 26.14
CA TYR A 170 38.27 -18.75 26.97
C TYR A 170 39.74 -18.51 26.64
N VAL A 171 40.38 -17.58 27.34
CA VAL A 171 41.81 -17.50 27.68
C VAL A 171 42.04 -16.10 28.25
N LEU A 172 41.86 -16.01 29.56
CA LEU A 172 42.47 -15.07 30.51
C LEU A 172 42.01 -15.58 31.89
N LEU A 173 42.44 -16.80 32.27
CA LEU A 173 43.53 -17.00 33.25
C LEU A 173 43.29 -16.14 34.48
N ARG A 174 42.62 -16.68 35.51
CA ARG A 174 43.30 -17.37 36.62
C ARG A 174 44.65 -16.73 36.97
N ARG A 175 44.62 -15.67 37.78
CA ARG A 175 45.64 -15.30 38.77
C ARG A 175 45.09 -14.15 39.62
N CYS A 176 44.38 -14.49 40.69
CA CYS A 176 44.44 -13.83 42.00
C CYS A 176 43.43 -14.50 42.95
N ALA A 177 43.83 -15.61 43.53
CA ALA A 177 43.37 -16.02 44.84
C ALA A 177 44.64 -16.01 45.71
N THR A 178 44.66 -15.25 46.81
CA THR A 178 45.27 -15.54 48.14
C THR A 178 45.42 -14.23 48.94
N HIS A 179 45.14 -14.32 50.26
CA HIS A 179 45.21 -13.34 51.37
C HIS A 179 43.86 -12.62 51.64
N TYR A 180 43.01 -13.00 52.59
CA TYR A 180 43.12 -13.33 54.03
C TYR A 180 43.30 -12.09 54.95
N PHE A 181 42.32 -11.90 55.84
CA PHE A 181 42.20 -11.08 57.07
C PHE A 181 41.68 -9.62 57.10
N ALA A 182 40.54 -9.48 57.82
CA ALA A 182 40.17 -8.54 58.91
C ALA A 182 40.19 -7.00 58.71
N CYS A 183 39.07 -6.32 58.97
CA CYS A 183 38.72 -5.72 60.29
C CYS A 183 37.51 -4.75 60.20
N HIS A 184 36.57 -4.91 61.15
CA HIS A 184 35.67 -3.95 61.83
C HIS A 184 35.02 -2.70 61.19
N GLY A 185 33.72 -2.54 61.54
CA GLY A 185 33.01 -1.27 61.75
C GLY A 185 31.90 -1.04 60.72
N ARG A 186 30.61 -0.91 61.03
CA ARG A 186 29.91 -0.59 62.28
C ARG A 186 28.47 -1.10 62.16
#